data_AF-A0A1R3H6A3-F1
#
_entry.id   AF-A0A1R3H6A3-F1
#
_cell.length_a   1.000
_cell.length_b   1.000
_cell.length_c   1.000
_cell.angle_alpha   90.00
_cell.angle_beta   90.00
_cell.angle_gamma   90.00
#
_symmetry.space_group_name_H-M   'P 1'
#
loop_
_entity.id
_entity.type
_entity.pdbx_description
1 polymer ?
#
loop_
_entity_poly.entity_id
_entity_poly.type
_entity_poly.pdbx_seq_one_letter_code
_entity_poly.pdbx_strand_id
1 'polypeptide(L)'
;MLLIHCYASAPYLRAPHHPAVHYPHRKTPASSRIVPATFHQPIFCSSSKASSRRRILVSTAVTTLLSTLISSAPSKSAINTDFFNLPNSGGVKALDLRTGTGETPVDGDQVAIHYYGRLAAKQGWRFDSTYDHKDSTGEPIPFVFTLGSGKVISGIEAAVRSMKVGGTRRVIIPPSQGYQNTSQEPIPPNILAVHFSSSIFCSAANKVSAIFVFGDSMVDVGKNYYINTIAKPSCPNEEELGFKDYSPPYLAPNTTGDVILKGVNYASSGAGILNDTGRILGERIYMDTQVSYFAKTKQDIISRIGKQAANTLLRKALYVLSIGTNDVIFQQFSETKDITIYLDDVFSRLKSQLTTLYNLGARKIALTNSPAVGCLPFERDLESLSAGCVSSLNELANLYNCRLRSLMQELTTKLSGSIFVVVDTYAIFEDIRKNYRSYGFETEDSACCRVIGQHGGWIPCGQLSRVCRDRTKYVFWDPFHPSETTNIIAAKRALDGGLEYVSPMNIRQLANF
;
A
#
# COMPACT_ATOMS: atom_id res chain seq x y z
N MET A 1 -13.15 5.23 -13.28
CA MET A 1 -11.95 5.58 -14.06
C MET A 1 -11.54 4.38 -14.87
N LEU A 2 -11.31 4.58 -16.16
CA LEU A 2 -11.04 3.52 -17.14
C LEU A 2 -9.73 3.88 -17.85
N LEU A 3 -8.80 2.94 -17.98
CA LEU A 3 -7.69 3.09 -18.93
C LEU A 3 -8.08 2.36 -20.21
N ILE A 4 -7.97 3.04 -21.35
CA ILE A 4 -8.28 2.51 -22.68
C ILE A 4 -6.98 2.50 -23.49
N HIS A 5 -6.65 1.34 -24.06
CA HIS A 5 -5.67 1.17 -25.12
C HIS A 5 -6.44 0.91 -26.41
N CYS A 6 -6.38 1.84 -27.36
CA CYS A 6 -7.16 1.77 -28.59
C CYS A 6 -6.35 1.14 -29.73
N TYR A 7 -6.91 0.09 -30.33
CA TYR A 7 -6.38 -0.60 -31.50
C TYR A 7 -7.47 -0.61 -32.58
N ALA A 8 -7.07 -0.52 -33.85
CA ALA A 8 -7.98 -0.78 -34.96
C ALA A 8 -7.83 -2.23 -35.41
N SER A 9 -8.95 -2.82 -35.83
CA SER A 9 -8.99 -4.06 -36.59
C SER A 9 -9.82 -3.83 -37.84
N ALA A 10 -9.16 -3.61 -38.98
CA ALA A 10 -9.76 -3.85 -40.29
C ALA A 10 -10.02 -5.37 -40.47
N PRO A 11 -10.96 -5.79 -41.32
CA PRO A 11 -11.64 -7.08 -41.17
C PRO A 11 -10.75 -8.30 -41.45
N TYR A 12 -11.09 -9.40 -40.75
CA TYR A 12 -10.54 -10.75 -40.89
C TYR A 12 -10.26 -11.18 -42.34
N LEU A 13 -9.03 -11.67 -42.61
CA LEU A 13 -8.79 -12.68 -43.64
C LEU A 13 -7.48 -13.48 -43.38
N ARG A 14 -7.65 -14.77 -43.05
CA ARG A 14 -6.76 -15.94 -43.24
C ARG A 14 -5.29 -15.92 -42.74
N ALA A 15 -4.99 -16.89 -41.88
CA ALA A 15 -3.67 -17.54 -41.71
C ALA A 15 -3.20 -18.21 -43.04
N PRO A 16 -1.92 -18.60 -43.26
CA PRO A 16 -1.23 -19.59 -42.40
C PRO A 16 0.34 -19.61 -42.32
N HIS A 17 0.82 -20.52 -41.45
CA HIS A 17 2.09 -21.29 -41.47
C HIS A 17 3.37 -20.85 -40.69
N HIS A 18 3.73 -21.77 -39.79
CA HIS A 18 5.03 -22.08 -39.14
C HIS A 18 6.13 -22.52 -40.13
N PRO A 19 7.45 -22.50 -39.79
CA PRO A 19 8.08 -23.52 -38.92
C PRO A 19 9.18 -23.05 -37.93
N ALA A 20 9.65 -23.99 -37.11
CA ALA A 20 10.52 -23.80 -35.93
C ALA A 20 12.02 -24.09 -36.18
N VAL A 21 12.89 -23.71 -35.23
CA VAL A 21 14.30 -24.15 -35.12
C VAL A 21 14.71 -24.40 -33.65
N HIS A 22 15.65 -25.33 -33.44
CA HIS A 22 16.06 -25.94 -32.16
C HIS A 22 17.09 -25.18 -31.29
N TYR A 23 17.17 -25.60 -30.01
CA TYR A 23 18.21 -25.32 -28.98
C TYR A 23 19.57 -26.00 -29.27
N PRO A 24 20.68 -25.55 -28.62
CA PRO A 24 21.20 -26.32 -27.46
C PRO A 24 21.83 -25.53 -26.28
N HIS A 25 21.61 -26.03 -25.06
CA HIS A 25 22.56 -26.32 -23.94
C HIS A 25 24.05 -25.84 -23.99
N ARG A 26 24.79 -25.60 -22.89
CA ARG A 26 24.65 -25.76 -21.40
C ARG A 26 25.97 -25.28 -20.71
N LYS A 27 25.93 -24.92 -19.41
CA LYS A 27 26.94 -25.15 -18.31
C LYS A 27 27.27 -23.93 -17.41
N THR A 28 27.09 -24.12 -16.10
CA THR A 28 27.81 -23.50 -14.96
C THR A 28 28.65 -24.62 -14.26
N PRO A 29 29.57 -24.39 -13.27
CA PRO A 29 29.40 -23.73 -11.95
C PRO A 29 30.59 -22.74 -11.66
N ALA A 30 31.03 -22.32 -10.45
CA ALA A 30 30.73 -22.65 -9.04
C ALA A 30 31.19 -21.56 -8.01
N SER A 31 30.60 -21.57 -6.80
CA SER A 31 31.25 -21.71 -5.45
C SER A 31 32.52 -20.90 -5.05
N SER A 32 32.74 -20.38 -3.82
CA SER A 32 31.97 -20.17 -2.55
C SER A 32 32.82 -19.45 -1.45
N ARG A 33 32.29 -19.32 -0.21
CA ARG A 33 32.88 -18.85 1.10
C ARG A 33 32.88 -17.32 1.32
N ILE A 34 32.37 -16.70 2.40
CA ILE A 34 31.97 -17.00 3.82
C ILE A 34 33.13 -16.99 4.86
N VAL A 35 32.85 -16.41 6.05
CA VAL A 35 33.45 -16.54 7.42
C VAL A 35 34.15 -15.25 7.94
N PRO A 36 33.95 -14.77 9.22
CA PRO A 36 32.81 -14.79 10.14
C PRO A 36 32.58 -13.43 10.89
N ALA A 37 31.90 -13.43 12.06
CA ALA A 37 31.43 -12.26 12.83
C ALA A 37 32.20 -11.97 14.15
N THR A 38 31.87 -10.86 14.83
CA THR A 38 32.19 -10.57 16.25
C THR A 38 31.05 -9.85 17.00
N PHE A 39 30.99 -10.05 18.32
CA PHE A 39 30.10 -9.43 19.32
C PHE A 39 30.76 -8.16 19.96
N HIS A 40 30.22 -7.37 20.91
CA HIS A 40 29.02 -7.42 21.79
C HIS A 40 28.75 -5.99 22.36
N GLN A 41 27.51 -5.60 22.73
CA GLN A 41 27.12 -4.98 24.03
C GLN A 41 25.72 -4.28 24.01
N PRO A 42 25.03 -4.16 25.17
CA PRO A 42 23.67 -3.58 25.28
C PRO A 42 23.67 -2.05 25.42
N ILE A 43 22.63 -1.39 24.88
CA ILE A 43 22.50 0.08 24.85
C ILE A 43 21.52 0.56 25.93
N PHE A 44 22.00 1.40 26.86
CA PHE A 44 21.15 2.25 27.67
C PHE A 44 20.57 3.38 26.80
N CYS A 45 19.24 3.49 26.73
CA CYS A 45 18.60 4.64 26.08
C CYS A 45 18.68 5.88 26.98
N SER A 46 19.46 6.88 26.58
CA SER A 46 19.37 8.25 27.12
C SER A 46 19.08 9.24 25.98
N SER A 47 18.26 10.25 26.27
CA SER A 47 17.85 11.26 25.31
C SER A 47 18.89 12.39 25.23
N SER A 48 19.78 12.33 24.23
CA SER A 48 20.77 13.40 24.00
C SER A 48 20.14 14.57 23.23
N LYS A 49 20.07 15.74 23.88
CA LYS A 49 19.71 17.01 23.22
C LYS A 49 20.88 17.48 22.35
N ALA A 50 20.70 17.54 21.03
CA ALA A 50 21.73 18.03 20.11
C ALA A 50 21.91 19.55 20.24
N SER A 51 23.14 20.01 20.59
CA SER A 51 23.46 21.44 20.62
C SER A 51 23.91 21.92 19.24
N SER A 52 23.25 22.96 18.73
CA SER A 52 23.61 23.61 17.48
C SER A 52 24.93 24.39 17.63
N ARG A 53 25.94 24.03 16.82
CA ARG A 53 27.09 24.91 16.54
C ARG A 53 27.03 25.39 15.09
N ARG A 54 26.57 26.64 14.91
CA ARG A 54 26.71 27.37 13.64
C ARG A 54 28.19 27.44 13.25
N ARG A 55 28.51 27.09 12.00
CA ARG A 55 29.72 27.59 11.32
C ARG A 55 29.29 28.57 10.24
N ILE A 56 29.74 29.81 10.37
CA ILE A 56 29.64 30.83 9.34
C ILE A 56 30.75 30.53 8.34
N LEU A 57 30.44 30.47 7.04
CA LEU A 57 31.45 30.57 5.98
C LEU A 57 31.14 31.80 5.12
N VAL A 58 32.19 32.55 4.81
CA VAL A 58 32.13 33.84 4.15
C VAL A 58 32.00 33.66 2.64
N SER A 59 31.15 34.47 2.01
CA SER A 59 31.00 34.52 0.55
C SER A 59 32.14 35.32 -0.08
N THR A 60 32.79 34.77 -1.10
CA THR A 60 33.61 35.51 -2.05
C THR A 60 33.12 35.22 -3.46
N ALA A 61 32.58 36.25 -4.12
CA ALA A 61 32.15 36.17 -5.51
C ALA A 61 33.34 36.33 -6.46
N VAL A 62 33.46 35.45 -7.45
CA VAL A 62 34.36 35.63 -8.60
C VAL A 62 33.54 35.42 -9.87
N THR A 63 33.27 36.51 -10.57
CA THR A 63 32.62 36.51 -11.87
C THR A 63 33.63 36.30 -12.98
N THR A 64 33.48 35.24 -13.77
CA THR A 64 34.14 35.09 -15.07
C THR A 64 33.09 34.75 -16.13
N LEU A 65 32.97 35.60 -17.15
CA LEU A 65 32.21 35.29 -18.36
C LEU A 65 33.03 34.29 -19.20
N LEU A 66 32.35 33.31 -19.79
CA LEU A 66 32.84 32.68 -21.02
C LEU A 66 31.66 32.30 -21.93
N SER A 67 31.87 32.47 -23.23
CA SER A 67 30.82 32.52 -24.25
C SER A 67 30.53 31.16 -24.90
N THR A 68 29.24 30.93 -25.16
CA THR A 68 28.65 30.16 -26.27
C THR A 68 29.35 28.89 -26.78
N LEU A 69 28.64 27.75 -26.68
CA LEU A 69 28.47 26.84 -27.82
C LEU A 69 27.05 26.24 -27.78
N ILE A 70 26.33 26.37 -28.89
CA ILE A 70 24.94 25.92 -29.00
C ILE A 70 24.93 24.43 -29.36
N SER A 71 24.25 23.62 -28.56
CA SER A 71 23.87 22.25 -28.93
C SER A 71 22.36 22.11 -28.77
N SER A 72 21.65 22.00 -29.89
CA SER A 72 20.20 21.85 -29.93
C SER A 72 19.80 20.43 -29.51
N ALA A 73 19.52 20.24 -28.23
CA ALA A 73 18.90 19.00 -27.74
C ALA A 73 17.49 18.82 -28.35
N PRO A 74 17.05 17.59 -28.64
CA PRO A 74 15.69 17.35 -29.13
C PRO A 74 14.66 17.80 -28.08
N SER A 75 13.61 18.50 -28.54
CA SER A 75 12.47 18.84 -27.70
C SER A 75 11.86 17.58 -27.11
N LYS A 76 12.02 17.38 -25.80
CA LYS A 76 11.18 16.43 -25.06
C LYS A 76 9.76 16.98 -25.10
N SER A 77 8.84 16.28 -25.77
CA SER A 77 7.43 16.63 -25.72
C SER A 77 6.98 16.69 -24.27
N ALA A 78 6.41 17.81 -23.84
CA ALA A 78 5.91 17.98 -22.49
C ALA A 78 4.91 16.84 -22.19
N ILE A 79 5.22 16.03 -21.17
CA ILE A 79 4.27 15.03 -20.67
C ILE A 79 3.16 15.83 -20.01
N ASN A 80 2.02 15.96 -20.69
CA ASN A 80 0.85 16.60 -20.12
C ASN A 80 0.35 15.72 -18.97
N THR A 81 0.35 16.24 -17.74
CA THR A 81 -0.07 15.52 -16.54
C THR A 81 -1.56 15.67 -16.23
N ASP A 82 -2.23 16.58 -16.93
CA ASP A 82 -3.51 17.13 -16.47
C ASP A 82 -4.68 16.61 -17.31
N PHE A 83 -5.79 16.30 -16.64
CA PHE A 83 -7.01 15.87 -17.30
C PHE A 83 -7.71 17.05 -17.99
N PHE A 84 -7.97 16.92 -19.29
CA PHE A 84 -8.80 17.84 -20.06
C PHE A 84 -10.23 17.32 -20.20
N ASN A 85 -11.20 18.23 -20.38
CA ASN A 85 -12.59 17.84 -20.66
C ASN A 85 -12.73 17.48 -22.14
N LEU A 86 -13.40 16.37 -22.47
CA LEU A 86 -13.76 16.05 -23.86
C LEU A 86 -14.98 16.90 -24.28
N PRO A 87 -14.91 17.67 -25.38
CA PRO A 87 -16.06 18.43 -25.89
C PRO A 87 -17.26 17.52 -26.16
N ASN A 88 -18.48 18.02 -25.92
CA ASN A 88 -19.75 17.35 -26.22
C ASN A 88 -19.93 15.94 -25.62
N SER A 89 -19.14 15.57 -24.61
CA SER A 89 -19.08 14.20 -24.05
C SER A 89 -19.99 13.94 -22.86
N GLY A 90 -20.85 14.88 -22.47
CA GLY A 90 -21.63 14.79 -21.23
C GLY A 90 -20.80 14.84 -19.94
N GLY A 91 -19.54 15.30 -20.01
CA GLY A 91 -18.66 15.52 -18.85
C GLY A 91 -17.51 14.50 -18.70
N VAL A 92 -17.18 13.72 -19.74
CA VAL A 92 -16.02 12.84 -19.73
C VAL A 92 -14.73 13.65 -19.71
N LYS A 93 -13.79 13.27 -18.84
CA LYS A 93 -12.42 13.82 -18.82
C LYS A 93 -11.41 12.81 -19.34
N ALA A 94 -10.38 13.29 -20.03
CA ALA A 94 -9.33 12.50 -20.64
C ALA A 94 -7.93 12.97 -20.20
N LEU A 95 -7.00 12.02 -20.09
CA LEU A 95 -5.57 12.25 -19.96
C LEU A 95 -4.86 11.28 -20.91
N ASP A 96 -4.17 11.83 -21.91
CA ASP A 96 -3.40 11.04 -22.88
C ASP A 96 -2.05 10.63 -22.27
N LEU A 97 -1.91 9.34 -21.95
CA LEU A 97 -0.64 8.77 -21.51
C LEU A 97 0.30 8.48 -22.69
N ARG A 98 -0.29 8.16 -23.86
CA ARG A 98 0.40 8.06 -25.14
C ARG A 98 -0.56 8.39 -26.27
N THR A 99 -0.30 9.45 -27.02
CA THR A 99 -1.06 9.78 -28.24
C THR A 99 -0.80 8.71 -29.31
N GLY A 100 -1.87 8.22 -29.94
CA GLY A 100 -1.77 7.27 -31.05
C GLY A 100 -1.28 7.95 -32.35
N THR A 101 -0.66 7.17 -33.22
CA THR A 101 -0.16 7.64 -34.54
C THR A 101 -1.08 7.28 -35.69
N GLY A 102 -2.01 6.33 -35.51
CA GLY A 102 -2.97 5.94 -36.54
C GLY A 102 -4.16 6.88 -36.64
N GLU A 103 -5.18 6.43 -37.38
CA GLU A 103 -6.39 7.18 -37.67
C GLU A 103 -7.24 7.43 -36.40
N THR A 104 -8.14 8.40 -36.49
CA THR A 104 -9.16 8.69 -35.46
C THR A 104 -10.44 7.95 -35.86
N PRO A 105 -10.96 7.01 -35.05
CA PRO A 105 -12.16 6.25 -35.40
C PRO A 105 -13.41 7.14 -35.56
N VAL A 106 -14.26 6.77 -36.52
CA VAL A 106 -15.55 7.42 -36.83
C VAL A 106 -16.73 6.47 -36.59
N ASP A 107 -17.95 7.01 -36.62
CA ASP A 107 -19.15 6.20 -36.40
C ASP A 107 -19.35 5.18 -37.52
N GLY A 108 -19.60 3.92 -37.14
CA GLY A 108 -19.61 2.77 -38.03
C GLY A 108 -18.34 1.92 -37.99
N ASP A 109 -17.20 2.46 -37.52
CA ASP A 109 -15.96 1.69 -37.42
C ASP A 109 -16.05 0.56 -36.38
N GLN A 110 -15.42 -0.57 -36.70
CA GLN A 110 -15.16 -1.63 -35.72
C GLN A 110 -13.85 -1.32 -34.97
N VAL A 111 -13.95 -1.08 -33.67
CA VAL A 111 -12.82 -0.72 -32.81
C VAL A 111 -12.55 -1.82 -31.80
N ALA A 112 -11.27 -2.14 -31.60
CA ALA A 112 -10.79 -3.10 -30.61
C ALA A 112 -10.06 -2.37 -29.48
N ILE A 113 -10.58 -2.41 -28.26
CA ILE A 113 -9.94 -1.81 -27.10
C ILE A 113 -9.49 -2.86 -26.10
N HIS A 114 -8.28 -2.71 -25.56
CA HIS A 114 -8.00 -3.25 -24.24
C HIS A 114 -8.33 -2.19 -23.21
N TYR A 115 -8.93 -2.60 -22.09
CA TYR A 115 -9.18 -1.70 -20.98
C TYR A 115 -9.03 -2.38 -19.63
N TYR A 116 -8.76 -1.56 -18.61
CA TYR A 116 -9.07 -1.92 -17.23
C TYR A 116 -10.09 -0.93 -16.66
N GLY A 117 -11.21 -1.44 -16.19
CA GLY A 117 -12.33 -0.68 -15.67
C GLY A 117 -12.35 -0.68 -14.16
N ARG A 118 -12.19 0.50 -13.55
CA ARG A 118 -12.41 0.71 -12.12
C ARG A 118 -13.60 1.63 -11.90
N LEU A 119 -14.49 1.28 -10.98
CA LEU A 119 -15.53 2.21 -10.56
C LEU A 119 -14.89 3.38 -9.81
N ALA A 120 -15.36 4.61 -10.06
CA ALA A 120 -14.93 5.78 -9.27
C ALA A 120 -15.64 5.82 -7.89
N ALA A 121 -16.79 5.16 -7.78
CA ALA A 121 -17.37 4.71 -6.52
C ALA A 121 -16.75 3.35 -6.11
N LYS A 122 -17.01 2.90 -4.87
CA LYS A 122 -16.47 1.63 -4.32
C LYS A 122 -14.93 1.55 -4.32
N GLN A 123 -14.23 2.60 -3.87
CA GLN A 123 -12.76 2.57 -3.63
C GLN A 123 -11.91 2.05 -4.81
N GLY A 124 -12.27 2.36 -6.06
CA GLY A 124 -11.50 1.90 -7.22
C GLY A 124 -11.66 0.42 -7.56
N TRP A 125 -12.73 -0.23 -7.08
CA TRP A 125 -13.07 -1.63 -7.39
C TRP A 125 -12.97 -1.88 -8.89
N ARG A 126 -12.17 -2.87 -9.28
CA ARG A 126 -12.10 -3.34 -10.66
C ARG A 126 -13.40 -4.06 -10.97
N PHE A 127 -14.23 -3.48 -11.83
CA PHE A 127 -15.48 -4.12 -12.25
C PHE A 127 -15.26 -5.05 -13.44
N ASP A 128 -14.29 -4.73 -14.30
CA ASP A 128 -14.00 -5.47 -15.54
C ASP A 128 -12.58 -5.13 -16.03
N SER A 129 -11.98 -6.02 -16.81
CA SER A 129 -10.67 -5.82 -17.45
C SER A 129 -10.41 -6.88 -18.52
N THR A 130 -10.16 -6.44 -19.76
CA THR A 130 -9.81 -7.31 -20.88
C THR A 130 -8.52 -8.11 -20.66
N TYR A 131 -7.68 -7.71 -19.69
CA TYR A 131 -6.42 -8.38 -19.35
C TYR A 131 -6.61 -9.66 -18.53
N ASP A 132 -7.80 -9.86 -17.92
CA ASP A 132 -8.15 -11.09 -17.21
C ASP A 132 -8.69 -12.18 -18.17
N HIS A 133 -9.19 -11.77 -19.33
CA HIS A 133 -9.68 -12.67 -20.38
C HIS A 133 -8.56 -12.99 -21.36
N LYS A 134 -8.10 -14.24 -21.38
CA LYS A 134 -6.96 -14.69 -22.19
C LYS A 134 -7.37 -15.79 -23.16
N ASP A 135 -6.73 -15.79 -24.32
CA ASP A 135 -6.86 -16.88 -25.28
C ASP A 135 -6.04 -18.12 -24.86
N SER A 136 -6.04 -19.16 -25.69
CA SER A 136 -5.29 -20.41 -25.46
C SER A 136 -3.76 -20.23 -25.50
N THR A 137 -3.25 -19.10 -25.97
CA THR A 137 -1.82 -18.75 -25.96
C THR A 137 -1.42 -17.94 -24.72
N GLY A 138 -2.41 -17.43 -23.98
CA GLY A 138 -2.22 -16.63 -22.76
C GLY A 138 -2.23 -15.11 -23.00
N GLU A 139 -2.52 -14.67 -24.22
CA GLU A 139 -2.61 -13.25 -24.59
C GLU A 139 -4.00 -12.67 -24.28
N PRO A 140 -4.09 -11.41 -23.82
CA PRO A 140 -5.37 -10.74 -23.57
C PRO A 140 -6.28 -10.66 -24.80
N ILE A 141 -7.58 -10.89 -24.62
CA ILE A 141 -8.59 -10.74 -25.68
C ILE A 141 -9.15 -9.30 -25.64
N PRO A 142 -9.08 -8.51 -26.72
CA PRO A 142 -9.61 -7.14 -26.74
C PRO A 142 -11.14 -7.15 -26.78
N PHE A 143 -11.75 -6.12 -26.21
CA PHE A 143 -13.18 -5.86 -26.36
C PHE A 143 -13.43 -5.15 -27.69
N VAL A 144 -14.25 -5.75 -28.55
CA VAL A 144 -14.53 -5.27 -29.91
C VAL A 144 -15.97 -4.79 -30.00
N PHE A 145 -16.17 -3.58 -30.55
CA PHE A 145 -17.49 -2.98 -30.73
C PHE A 145 -17.53 -2.06 -31.96
N THR A 146 -18.75 -1.74 -32.43
CA THR A 146 -18.97 -0.74 -33.48
C THR A 146 -19.19 0.63 -32.84
N LEU A 147 -18.36 1.62 -33.18
CA LEU A 147 -18.45 2.97 -32.62
C LEU A 147 -19.71 3.69 -33.10
N GLY A 148 -20.43 4.34 -32.18
CA GLY A 148 -21.68 5.05 -32.48
C GLY A 148 -22.89 4.13 -32.58
N SER A 149 -22.75 2.84 -32.23
CA SER A 149 -23.86 1.88 -32.24
C SER A 149 -24.77 1.97 -31.01
N GLY A 150 -24.36 2.71 -29.96
CA GLY A 150 -25.10 2.82 -28.71
C GLY A 150 -25.14 1.53 -27.87
N LYS A 151 -24.43 0.47 -28.29
CA LYS A 151 -24.34 -0.82 -27.58
C LYS A 151 -23.29 -0.82 -26.46
N VAL A 152 -22.52 0.26 -26.33
CA VAL A 152 -21.50 0.48 -25.30
C VAL A 152 -21.84 1.76 -24.56
N ILE A 153 -21.46 1.87 -23.27
CA ILE A 153 -21.71 3.09 -22.49
C ILE A 153 -21.12 4.31 -23.20
N SER A 154 -21.92 5.38 -23.28
CA SER A 154 -21.63 6.56 -24.11
C SER A 154 -20.29 7.23 -23.76
N GLY A 155 -19.84 7.13 -22.51
CA GLY A 155 -18.55 7.64 -22.08
C GLY A 155 -17.34 6.91 -22.67
N ILE A 156 -17.47 5.63 -23.04
CA ILE A 156 -16.43 4.90 -23.78
C ILE A 156 -16.45 5.32 -25.24
N GLU A 157 -17.64 5.44 -25.86
CA GLU A 157 -17.74 5.90 -27.25
C GLU A 157 -17.17 7.32 -27.41
N ALA A 158 -17.50 8.26 -26.53
CA ALA A 158 -16.94 9.62 -26.54
C ALA A 158 -15.41 9.65 -26.32
N ALA A 159 -14.90 8.76 -25.46
CA ALA A 159 -13.47 8.61 -25.23
C ALA A 159 -12.74 8.09 -26.49
N VAL A 160 -13.24 7.03 -27.10
CA VAL A 160 -12.64 6.36 -28.25
C VAL A 160 -12.73 7.21 -29.53
N ARG A 161 -13.87 7.86 -29.78
CA ARG A 161 -14.09 8.80 -30.90
C ARG A 161 -13.10 9.97 -30.94
N SER A 162 -12.49 10.31 -29.80
CA SER A 162 -11.50 11.38 -29.68
C SER A 162 -10.06 10.87 -29.48
N MET A 163 -9.82 9.57 -29.64
CA MET A 163 -8.50 8.94 -29.60
C MET A 163 -7.98 8.65 -31.01
N LYS A 164 -6.66 8.47 -31.13
CA LYS A 164 -6.02 7.88 -32.31
C LYS A 164 -5.64 6.42 -32.04
N VAL A 165 -5.67 5.61 -33.08
CA VAL A 165 -5.24 4.20 -33.05
C VAL A 165 -3.77 4.09 -32.59
N GLY A 166 -3.51 3.10 -31.72
CA GLY A 166 -2.23 2.93 -31.00
C GLY A 166 -2.12 3.76 -29.72
N GLY A 167 -3.11 4.63 -29.43
CA GLY A 167 -3.12 5.50 -28.28
C GLY A 167 -3.49 4.79 -26.97
N THR A 168 -2.99 5.33 -25.86
CA THR A 168 -3.31 4.93 -24.49
C THR A 168 -3.81 6.15 -23.73
N ARG A 169 -5.08 6.13 -23.30
CA ARG A 169 -5.76 7.25 -22.64
C ARG A 169 -6.42 6.78 -21.35
N ARG A 170 -6.29 7.57 -20.30
CA ARG A 170 -7.04 7.43 -19.06
C ARG A 170 -8.26 8.32 -19.11
N VAL A 171 -9.45 7.77 -18.82
CA VAL A 171 -10.70 8.54 -18.82
C VAL A 171 -11.48 8.43 -17.51
N ILE A 172 -12.11 9.56 -17.17
CA ILE A 172 -13.08 9.67 -16.08
C ILE A 172 -14.44 9.87 -16.73
N ILE A 173 -15.25 8.81 -16.71
CA ILE A 173 -16.62 8.80 -17.21
C ILE A 173 -17.56 9.14 -16.04
N PRO A 174 -18.40 10.19 -16.13
CA PRO A 174 -19.39 10.50 -15.10
C PRO A 174 -20.53 9.47 -15.12
N PRO A 175 -21.30 9.31 -14.02
CA PRO A 175 -22.40 8.34 -13.96
C PRO A 175 -23.45 8.52 -15.07
N SER A 176 -23.71 9.77 -15.48
CA SER A 176 -24.59 10.13 -16.60
C SER A 176 -24.13 9.62 -17.97
N GLN A 177 -22.91 9.09 -18.08
CA GLN A 177 -22.32 8.53 -19.31
C GLN A 177 -21.81 7.09 -19.10
N GLY A 178 -22.19 6.47 -17.98
CA GLY A 178 -21.88 5.08 -17.62
C GLY A 178 -23.12 4.20 -17.56
N TYR A 179 -23.07 3.14 -16.74
CA TYR A 179 -24.23 2.28 -16.50
C TYR A 179 -25.28 3.01 -15.64
N GLN A 180 -26.40 3.38 -16.26
CA GLN A 180 -27.58 3.90 -15.58
C GLN A 180 -28.57 2.75 -15.36
N ASN A 181 -29.11 2.61 -14.14
CA ASN A 181 -30.07 1.56 -13.75
C ASN A 181 -29.63 0.09 -13.99
N THR A 182 -28.69 -0.40 -13.19
CA THR A 182 -28.57 -1.85 -12.92
C THR A 182 -29.24 -2.19 -11.60
N SER A 183 -30.05 -3.25 -11.57
CA SER A 183 -30.80 -3.73 -10.39
C SER A 183 -29.94 -4.41 -9.30
N GLN A 184 -28.63 -4.15 -9.26
CA GLN A 184 -27.77 -4.46 -8.12
C GLN A 184 -27.71 -3.25 -7.19
N GLU A 185 -27.93 -3.47 -5.90
CA GLU A 185 -28.24 -2.43 -4.91
C GLU A 185 -27.26 -1.22 -4.89
N PRO A 186 -27.78 0.03 -4.85
CA PRO A 186 -26.97 1.23 -4.69
C PRO A 186 -26.57 1.42 -3.23
N ILE A 187 -25.29 1.24 -2.93
CA ILE A 187 -24.69 1.34 -1.58
C ILE A 187 -23.69 2.53 -1.58
N PRO A 188 -23.65 3.37 -0.51
CA PRO A 188 -23.43 4.82 -0.62
C PRO A 188 -22.04 5.30 -1.09
N PRO A 189 -21.92 6.59 -1.50
CA PRO A 189 -20.75 7.06 -2.25
C PRO A 189 -19.51 7.22 -1.37
N ASN A 190 -18.33 6.96 -1.93
CA ASN A 190 -17.13 7.83 -1.81
C ASN A 190 -15.91 7.32 -2.63
N ILE A 191 -15.54 8.15 -3.64
CA ILE A 191 -14.19 8.57 -4.06
C ILE A 191 -13.09 7.50 -4.34
N LEU A 192 -12.78 7.39 -5.64
CA LEU A 192 -11.49 7.62 -6.35
C LEU A 192 -10.16 7.10 -5.75
N ALA A 193 -9.38 6.42 -6.61
CA ALA A 193 -7.98 6.03 -6.38
C ALA A 193 -7.05 6.65 -7.45
N VAL A 194 -5.82 7.02 -7.08
CA VAL A 194 -4.82 7.64 -7.97
C VAL A 194 -3.72 6.65 -8.35
N HIS A 195 -3.68 6.25 -9.63
CA HIS A 195 -2.61 5.41 -10.20
C HIS A 195 -1.46 6.29 -10.76
N PHE A 196 -0.24 6.16 -10.24
CA PHE A 196 0.96 6.59 -10.97
C PHE A 196 1.38 5.52 -11.99
N SER A 197 1.59 5.91 -13.25
CA SER A 197 2.08 4.98 -14.28
C SER A 197 3.58 4.78 -14.16
N SER A 198 4.00 3.51 -14.21
CA SER A 198 5.41 3.13 -14.26
C SER A 198 6.06 3.45 -15.60
N SER A 199 7.08 4.31 -15.59
CA SER A 199 8.07 4.41 -16.66
C SER A 199 9.40 4.88 -16.05
N ILE A 200 10.50 4.20 -16.43
CA ILE A 200 11.88 4.39 -15.89
C ILE A 200 11.96 3.95 -14.40
N PHE A 201 12.23 2.69 -14.07
CA PHE A 201 13.53 2.03 -14.24
C PHE A 201 13.38 0.51 -14.38
N CYS A 202 13.91 -0.05 -15.46
CA CYS A 202 14.21 -1.48 -15.51
C CYS A 202 15.60 -1.70 -14.90
N SER A 203 15.65 -2.04 -13.60
CA SER A 203 16.85 -2.54 -12.94
C SER A 203 16.48 -3.71 -12.04
N ALA A 204 17.36 -4.71 -11.98
CA ALA A 204 17.05 -6.01 -11.41
C ALA A 204 17.02 -5.98 -9.87
N ALA A 205 15.85 -5.72 -9.28
CA ALA A 205 15.56 -6.08 -7.90
C ALA A 205 15.17 -7.56 -7.83
N ASN A 206 15.73 -8.33 -6.88
CA ASN A 206 15.30 -9.71 -6.68
C ASN A 206 13.83 -9.71 -6.24
N LYS A 207 12.95 -10.33 -7.03
CA LYS A 207 11.52 -10.43 -6.71
C LYS A 207 11.34 -11.17 -5.39
N VAL A 208 10.75 -10.49 -4.41
CA VAL A 208 10.23 -11.13 -3.19
C VAL A 208 9.28 -12.24 -3.62
N SER A 209 9.42 -13.43 -3.06
CA SER A 209 8.66 -14.61 -3.52
C SER A 209 7.21 -14.62 -3.03
N ALA A 210 6.97 -14.08 -1.83
CA ALA A 210 5.64 -13.91 -1.25
C ALA A 210 5.66 -12.85 -0.15
N ILE A 211 4.52 -12.21 0.15
CA ILE A 211 4.34 -11.32 1.31
C ILE A 211 3.24 -11.86 2.22
N PHE A 212 3.53 -12.09 3.49
CA PHE A 212 2.51 -12.45 4.49
C PHE A 212 2.30 -11.29 5.44
N VAL A 213 1.06 -10.77 5.50
CA VAL A 213 0.73 -9.54 6.22
C VAL A 213 -0.12 -9.87 7.44
N PHE A 214 0.23 -9.33 8.61
CA PHE A 214 -0.50 -9.46 9.86
C PHE A 214 -0.69 -8.08 10.46
N GLY A 215 -1.77 -7.84 11.19
CA GLY A 215 -1.96 -6.55 11.81
C GLY A 215 -3.39 -6.13 12.11
N ASP A 216 -3.53 -4.83 12.28
CA ASP A 216 -4.78 -4.12 12.51
C ASP A 216 -5.29 -3.39 11.26
N SER A 217 -6.06 -2.32 11.44
CA SER A 217 -6.67 -1.52 10.37
C SER A 217 -5.64 -0.82 9.48
N MET A 218 -4.41 -0.63 9.96
CA MET A 218 -3.30 -0.03 9.20
C MET A 218 -2.85 -0.90 8.03
N VAL A 219 -3.15 -2.20 8.06
CA VAL A 219 -2.76 -3.17 7.02
C VAL A 219 -3.89 -4.11 6.59
N ASP A 220 -5.14 -3.89 7.03
CA ASP A 220 -6.32 -4.67 6.63
C ASP A 220 -6.81 -4.26 5.22
N VAL A 221 -6.87 -5.24 4.32
CA VAL A 221 -7.25 -5.07 2.89
C VAL A 221 -8.71 -5.47 2.60
N GLY A 222 -9.58 -5.40 3.61
CA GLY A 222 -11.00 -5.75 3.48
C GLY A 222 -11.41 -7.04 4.17
N LYS A 223 -10.59 -7.59 5.07
CA LYS A 223 -10.93 -8.78 5.85
C LYS A 223 -12.10 -8.51 6.80
N ASN A 224 -12.15 -7.31 7.40
CA ASN A 224 -13.23 -6.94 8.31
C ASN A 224 -14.60 -6.72 7.62
N TYR A 225 -14.71 -6.85 6.29
CA TYR A 225 -16.02 -6.97 5.63
C TYR A 225 -16.71 -8.32 5.87
N TYR A 226 -15.96 -9.35 6.31
CA TYR A 226 -16.47 -10.72 6.51
C TYR A 226 -16.78 -11.07 7.98
N ILE A 227 -16.73 -10.11 8.91
CA ILE A 227 -17.01 -10.28 10.35
C ILE A 227 -17.86 -9.11 10.91
N ASN A 228 -18.51 -9.34 12.05
CA ASN A 228 -19.47 -8.41 12.64
C ASN A 228 -18.78 -7.38 13.57
N THR A 229 -18.39 -6.25 12.97
CA THR A 229 -17.50 -5.27 13.58
C THR A 229 -17.75 -3.86 13.06
N ILE A 230 -17.61 -2.87 13.93
CA ILE A 230 -17.64 -1.44 13.54
C ILE A 230 -16.30 -0.96 13.00
N ALA A 231 -15.21 -1.69 13.26
CA ALA A 231 -13.89 -1.39 12.70
C ALA A 231 -13.82 -1.92 11.26
N LYS A 232 -14.02 -1.03 10.27
CA LYS A 232 -13.84 -1.33 8.84
C LYS A 232 -12.53 -0.69 8.33
N PRO A 233 -11.83 -1.31 7.35
CA PRO A 233 -10.49 -0.91 6.99
C PRO A 233 -10.41 0.28 6.05
N SER A 234 -9.24 0.94 6.07
CA SER A 234 -8.78 1.86 5.03
C SER A 234 -7.60 1.21 4.29
N CYS A 235 -7.78 0.84 3.03
CA CYS A 235 -6.83 -0.03 2.31
C CYS A 235 -5.41 0.58 2.18
N PRO A 236 -4.33 -0.20 2.43
CA PRO A 236 -2.95 0.19 2.15
C PRO A 236 -2.47 -0.21 0.74
N ASN A 237 -1.42 0.44 0.25
CA ASN A 237 -0.86 0.23 -1.10
C ASN A 237 0.42 -0.62 -1.09
N GLU A 238 0.38 -1.86 -1.60
CA GLU A 238 1.55 -2.75 -1.76
C GLU A 238 2.32 -2.55 -3.09
N GLU A 239 1.86 -1.64 -3.98
CA GLU A 239 2.38 -1.49 -5.35
C GLU A 239 3.89 -1.15 -5.45
N GLU A 240 4.44 -0.42 -4.46
CA GLU A 240 5.83 0.08 -4.49
C GLU A 240 6.91 -1.01 -4.31
N LEU A 241 6.51 -2.23 -3.95
CA LEU A 241 7.37 -3.42 -3.93
C LEU A 241 7.41 -4.17 -5.27
N GLY A 242 6.68 -3.71 -6.29
CA GLY A 242 6.67 -4.32 -7.63
C GLY A 242 5.76 -5.55 -7.76
N PHE A 243 4.90 -5.81 -6.77
CA PHE A 243 3.81 -6.77 -6.91
C PHE A 243 2.71 -6.17 -7.79
N LYS A 244 2.24 -6.95 -8.77
CA LYS A 244 1.10 -6.58 -9.62
C LYS A 244 -0.26 -6.99 -9.03
N ASP A 245 -0.22 -7.94 -8.09
CA ASP A 245 -1.38 -8.44 -7.37
C ASP A 245 -1.06 -8.34 -5.87
N TYR A 246 -1.94 -7.71 -5.10
CA TYR A 246 -1.82 -7.55 -3.65
C TYR A 246 -2.03 -8.89 -2.92
N SER A 247 -1.51 -9.01 -1.70
CA SER A 247 -1.81 -10.14 -0.81
C SER A 247 -3.29 -10.11 -0.38
N PRO A 248 -4.13 -11.06 -0.83
CA PRO A 248 -5.57 -10.98 -0.60
C PRO A 248 -5.92 -11.29 0.86
N PRO A 249 -7.08 -10.80 1.37
CA PRO A 249 -7.50 -11.07 2.74
C PRO A 249 -7.87 -12.55 2.92
N TYR A 250 -7.37 -13.18 3.98
CA TYR A 250 -7.50 -14.62 4.25
C TYR A 250 -8.95 -15.16 4.20
N LEU A 251 -9.94 -14.34 4.56
CA LEU A 251 -11.36 -14.75 4.58
C LEU A 251 -12.10 -14.54 3.24
N ALA A 252 -11.48 -13.93 2.23
CA ALA A 252 -12.14 -13.76 0.94
C ALA A 252 -12.26 -15.12 0.21
N PRO A 253 -13.41 -15.43 -0.44
CA PRO A 253 -13.61 -16.71 -1.12
C PRO A 253 -12.59 -17.04 -2.22
N ASN A 254 -11.95 -16.01 -2.80
CA ASN A 254 -10.92 -16.14 -3.82
C ASN A 254 -9.48 -16.27 -3.26
N THR A 255 -9.28 -16.25 -1.93
CA THR A 255 -7.99 -16.52 -1.28
C THR A 255 -7.74 -18.04 -1.19
N THR A 256 -7.77 -18.67 -2.36
CA THR A 256 -7.54 -20.10 -2.56
C THR A 256 -6.68 -20.29 -3.82
N GLY A 257 -6.50 -21.53 -4.28
CA GLY A 257 -5.67 -21.76 -5.47
C GLY A 257 -4.20 -21.37 -5.25
N ASP A 258 -3.51 -21.09 -6.34
CA ASP A 258 -2.09 -20.71 -6.31
C ASP A 258 -1.88 -19.24 -5.90
N VAL A 259 -2.96 -18.49 -5.63
CA VAL A 259 -2.91 -17.11 -5.14
C VAL A 259 -2.16 -17.04 -3.82
N ILE A 260 -2.38 -18.02 -2.91
CA ILE A 260 -1.71 -18.08 -1.59
C ILE A 260 -0.18 -18.24 -1.69
N LEU A 261 0.34 -18.67 -2.85
CA LEU A 261 1.79 -18.78 -3.09
C LEU A 261 2.45 -17.40 -3.24
N LYS A 262 1.69 -16.35 -3.56
CA LYS A 262 2.18 -14.96 -3.65
C LYS A 262 2.12 -14.22 -2.30
N GLY A 263 1.40 -14.76 -1.32
CA GLY A 263 1.12 -14.06 -0.08
C GLY A 263 -0.34 -14.14 0.32
N VAL A 264 -0.61 -13.79 1.58
CA VAL A 264 -1.95 -13.68 2.17
C VAL A 264 -1.92 -12.63 3.27
N ASN A 265 -2.99 -11.85 3.38
CA ASN A 265 -3.17 -10.86 4.41
C ASN A 265 -4.15 -11.36 5.50
N TYR A 266 -3.67 -11.43 6.73
CA TYR A 266 -4.40 -11.90 7.91
C TYR A 266 -4.89 -10.75 8.81
N ALA A 267 -4.55 -9.51 8.50
CA ALA A 267 -4.83 -8.34 9.33
C ALA A 267 -6.34 -8.09 9.53
N SER A 268 -6.70 -7.46 10.64
CA SER A 268 -8.08 -7.26 11.04
C SER A 268 -8.23 -5.98 11.84
N SER A 269 -9.01 -5.03 11.33
CA SER A 269 -9.25 -3.74 11.98
C SER A 269 -9.69 -3.91 13.45
N GLY A 270 -9.09 -3.13 14.36
CA GLY A 270 -9.31 -3.25 15.81
C GLY A 270 -8.59 -4.41 16.51
N ALA A 271 -7.78 -5.21 15.82
CA ALA A 271 -6.95 -6.25 16.43
C ALA A 271 -5.80 -5.67 17.28
N GLY A 272 -5.41 -6.40 18.31
CA GLY A 272 -4.18 -6.17 19.07
C GLY A 272 -3.32 -7.43 19.18
N ILE A 273 -2.21 -7.26 19.90
CA ILE A 273 -1.31 -8.33 20.35
C ILE A 273 -2.03 -9.21 21.37
N LEU A 274 -2.74 -8.59 22.32
CA LEU A 274 -3.59 -9.29 23.29
C LEU A 274 -4.97 -9.60 22.71
N ASN A 275 -5.58 -10.68 23.20
CA ASN A 275 -6.87 -11.18 22.72
C ASN A 275 -8.06 -10.28 23.06
N ASP A 276 -7.95 -9.45 24.09
CA ASP A 276 -9.00 -8.53 24.57
C ASP A 276 -8.82 -7.08 24.10
N THR A 277 -7.63 -6.70 23.58
CA THR A 277 -7.39 -5.39 22.98
C THR A 277 -8.40 -5.12 21.86
N GLY A 278 -9.08 -3.97 21.90
CA GLY A 278 -10.07 -3.54 20.91
C GLY A 278 -11.45 -4.20 21.02
N ARG A 279 -11.75 -4.98 22.08
CA ARG A 279 -13.03 -5.70 22.26
C ARG A 279 -14.27 -4.81 22.20
N ILE A 280 -14.13 -3.54 22.58
CA ILE A 280 -15.20 -2.52 22.49
C ILE A 280 -15.66 -2.23 21.05
N LEU A 281 -14.90 -2.65 20.02
CA LEU A 281 -15.22 -2.47 18.60
C LEU A 281 -15.99 -3.65 17.98
N GLY A 282 -16.33 -4.67 18.78
CA GLY A 282 -17.03 -5.88 18.34
C GLY A 282 -16.09 -7.03 17.99
N GLU A 283 -16.45 -7.82 16.97
CA GLU A 283 -15.59 -8.91 16.51
C GLU A 283 -14.30 -8.36 15.88
N ARG A 284 -13.19 -9.05 16.12
CA ARG A 284 -11.91 -8.83 15.43
C ARG A 284 -11.06 -10.08 15.54
N ILE A 285 -10.08 -10.20 14.65
CA ILE A 285 -9.22 -11.37 14.58
C ILE A 285 -7.85 -10.97 15.13
N TYR A 286 -7.69 -11.09 16.45
CA TYR A 286 -6.47 -10.77 17.19
C TYR A 286 -5.28 -11.66 16.78
N MET A 287 -4.07 -11.22 17.11
CA MET A 287 -2.83 -11.70 16.48
C MET A 287 -2.62 -13.23 16.56
N ASP A 288 -2.98 -13.91 17.66
CA ASP A 288 -2.87 -15.38 17.74
C ASP A 288 -3.73 -16.12 16.71
N THR A 289 -4.93 -15.62 16.42
CA THR A 289 -5.79 -16.19 15.38
C THR A 289 -5.22 -15.91 13.99
N GLN A 290 -4.57 -14.76 13.77
CA GLN A 290 -3.86 -14.47 12.53
C GLN A 290 -2.67 -15.43 12.31
N VAL A 291 -1.86 -15.66 13.34
CA VAL A 291 -0.77 -16.66 13.33
C VAL A 291 -1.31 -18.07 13.08
N SER A 292 -2.46 -18.41 13.67
CA SER A 292 -3.14 -19.71 13.46
C SER A 292 -3.67 -19.88 12.03
N TYR A 293 -4.13 -18.80 11.38
CA TYR A 293 -4.52 -18.82 9.97
C TYR A 293 -3.30 -19.00 9.06
N PHE A 294 -2.18 -18.34 9.34
CA PHE A 294 -0.93 -18.60 8.61
C PHE A 294 -0.43 -20.05 8.79
N ALA A 295 -0.61 -20.65 9.98
CA ALA A 295 -0.29 -22.05 10.20
C ALA A 295 -1.11 -23.00 9.31
N LYS A 296 -2.38 -22.67 9.03
CA LYS A 296 -3.23 -23.39 8.05
C LYS A 296 -2.75 -23.15 6.62
N THR A 297 -2.57 -21.89 6.22
CA THR A 297 -2.06 -21.53 4.88
C THR A 297 -0.71 -22.19 4.57
N LYS A 298 0.16 -22.38 5.57
CA LYS A 298 1.38 -23.18 5.40
C LYS A 298 1.09 -24.62 4.96
N GLN A 299 0.09 -25.29 5.51
CA GLN A 299 -0.29 -26.65 5.09
C GLN A 299 -0.86 -26.64 3.67
N ASP A 300 -1.63 -25.62 3.30
CA ASP A 300 -2.17 -25.46 1.94
C ASP A 300 -1.07 -25.18 0.91
N ILE A 301 -0.01 -24.45 1.30
CA ILE A 301 1.20 -24.29 0.47
C ILE A 301 1.94 -25.64 0.34
N ILE A 302 2.07 -26.40 1.43
CA ILE A 302 2.73 -27.73 1.44
C ILE A 302 1.97 -28.73 0.55
N SER A 303 0.64 -28.74 0.58
CA SER A 303 -0.17 -29.64 -0.26
C SER A 303 -0.11 -29.29 -1.75
N ARG A 304 0.11 -28.01 -2.10
CA ARG A 304 0.26 -27.53 -3.48
C ARG A 304 1.62 -27.80 -4.10
N ILE A 305 2.69 -27.36 -3.45
CA ILE A 305 4.05 -27.35 -4.04
C ILE A 305 5.02 -28.31 -3.35
N GLY A 306 4.55 -29.09 -2.37
CA GLY A 306 5.36 -30.03 -1.62
C GLY A 306 6.20 -29.37 -0.53
N LYS A 307 6.52 -30.15 0.52
CA LYS A 307 7.18 -29.67 1.75
C LYS A 307 8.51 -28.94 1.51
N GLN A 308 9.32 -29.38 0.55
CA GLN A 308 10.62 -28.77 0.27
C GLN A 308 10.47 -27.39 -0.38
N ALA A 309 9.68 -27.26 -1.45
CA ALA A 309 9.46 -25.98 -2.12
C ALA A 309 8.71 -24.99 -1.21
N ALA A 310 7.73 -25.47 -0.45
CA ALA A 310 7.04 -24.68 0.58
C ALA A 310 8.03 -24.07 1.61
N ASN A 311 8.95 -24.88 2.14
CA ASN A 311 9.97 -24.37 3.07
C ASN A 311 10.93 -23.36 2.40
N THR A 312 11.26 -23.53 1.12
CA THR A 312 12.06 -22.55 0.37
C THR A 312 11.30 -21.24 0.16
N LEU A 313 10.02 -21.30 -0.19
CA LEU A 313 9.15 -20.14 -0.41
C LEU A 313 8.97 -19.34 0.89
N LEU A 314 8.59 -20.00 1.98
CA LEU A 314 8.34 -19.35 3.28
C LEU A 314 9.61 -18.71 3.85
N ARG A 315 10.78 -19.34 3.71
CA ARG A 315 12.06 -18.75 4.16
C ARG A 315 12.50 -17.54 3.34
N LYS A 316 12.05 -17.40 2.08
CA LYS A 316 12.36 -16.27 1.19
C LYS A 316 11.30 -15.16 1.22
N ALA A 317 10.10 -15.47 1.71
CA ALA A 317 9.00 -14.53 1.84
C ALA A 317 9.32 -13.39 2.82
N LEU A 318 8.66 -12.26 2.61
CA LEU A 318 8.63 -11.14 3.53
C LEU A 318 7.40 -11.27 4.45
N TYR A 319 7.57 -10.92 5.71
CA TYR A 319 6.51 -10.91 6.71
C TYR A 319 6.36 -9.48 7.21
N VAL A 320 5.19 -8.87 7.00
CA VAL A 320 4.90 -7.48 7.38
C VAL A 320 3.88 -7.49 8.51
N LEU A 321 4.22 -6.87 9.64
CA LEU A 321 3.40 -6.84 10.84
C LEU A 321 3.10 -5.39 11.23
N SER A 322 1.83 -5.00 11.27
CA SER A 322 1.41 -3.72 11.85
C SER A 322 0.37 -3.94 12.95
N ILE A 323 0.87 -4.13 14.17
CA ILE A 323 0.07 -4.52 15.35
C ILE A 323 0.68 -3.88 16.60
N GLY A 324 -0.13 -3.67 17.64
CA GLY A 324 0.32 -3.12 18.92
C GLY A 324 -0.11 -1.67 19.17
N THR A 325 -0.44 -0.91 18.12
CA THR A 325 -0.95 0.46 18.26
C THR A 325 -2.27 0.49 19.02
N ASN A 326 -3.16 -0.46 18.74
CA ASN A 326 -4.41 -0.66 19.50
C ASN A 326 -4.17 -1.06 20.96
N ASP A 327 -3.11 -1.80 21.27
CA ASP A 327 -2.74 -2.15 22.66
C ASP A 327 -2.26 -0.90 23.44
N VAL A 328 -1.68 0.10 22.76
CA VAL A 328 -1.38 1.41 23.37
C VAL A 328 -2.65 2.25 23.52
N ILE A 329 -3.45 2.44 22.46
CA ILE A 329 -4.67 3.28 22.45
C ILE A 329 -5.72 2.77 23.45
N PHE A 330 -5.98 1.46 23.45
CA PHE A 330 -7.02 0.87 24.27
C PHE A 330 -6.54 0.39 25.65
N GLN A 331 -5.31 0.70 26.06
CA GLN A 331 -4.78 0.34 27.40
C GLN A 331 -5.73 0.83 28.51
N GLN A 332 -6.30 2.04 28.37
CA GLN A 332 -7.25 2.60 29.33
C GLN A 332 -8.50 1.72 29.56
N PHE A 333 -8.88 0.88 28.61
CA PHE A 333 -10.01 -0.07 28.69
C PHE A 333 -9.59 -1.47 29.18
N SER A 334 -8.29 -1.74 29.36
CA SER A 334 -7.79 -3.00 29.92
C SER A 334 -8.18 -3.15 31.40
N GLU A 335 -8.36 -4.39 31.87
CA GLU A 335 -8.51 -4.67 33.30
C GLU A 335 -7.19 -4.41 34.05
N THR A 336 -6.05 -4.73 33.43
CA THR A 336 -4.70 -4.44 33.96
C THR A 336 -4.36 -2.96 33.81
N LYS A 337 -4.56 -2.19 34.88
CA LYS A 337 -4.24 -0.75 34.93
C LYS A 337 -2.76 -0.44 35.16
N ASP A 338 -2.01 -1.35 35.79
CA ASP A 338 -0.56 -1.18 35.96
C ASP A 338 0.14 -1.31 34.60
N ILE A 339 0.80 -0.23 34.16
CA ILE A 339 1.46 -0.14 32.86
C ILE A 339 2.63 -1.12 32.72
N THR A 340 3.33 -1.43 33.82
CA THR A 340 4.48 -2.36 33.79
C THR A 340 3.97 -3.78 33.56
N ILE A 341 2.99 -4.21 34.35
CA ILE A 341 2.37 -5.55 34.23
C ILE A 341 1.70 -5.68 32.86
N TYR A 342 0.93 -4.68 32.44
CA TYR A 342 0.26 -4.69 31.13
C TYR A 342 1.26 -4.85 29.97
N LEU A 343 2.36 -4.10 29.98
CA LEU A 343 3.38 -4.22 28.95
C LEU A 343 4.20 -5.51 29.07
N ASP A 344 4.36 -6.08 30.26
CA ASP A 344 5.00 -7.41 30.42
C ASP A 344 4.14 -8.48 29.73
N ASP A 345 2.81 -8.45 29.91
CA ASP A 345 1.87 -9.34 29.22
C ASP A 345 1.89 -9.15 27.69
N VAL A 346 1.81 -7.90 27.20
CA VAL A 346 1.89 -7.56 25.76
C VAL A 346 3.17 -8.12 25.14
N PHE A 347 4.34 -7.86 25.75
CA PHE A 347 5.60 -8.30 25.15
C PHE A 347 5.87 -9.79 25.34
N SER A 348 5.39 -10.41 26.41
CA SER A 348 5.36 -11.88 26.57
C SER A 348 4.55 -12.54 25.45
N ARG A 349 3.36 -12.01 25.15
CA ARG A 349 2.49 -12.53 24.09
C ARG A 349 3.09 -12.33 22.70
N LEU A 350 3.57 -11.11 22.40
CA LEU A 350 4.22 -10.79 21.12
C LEU A 350 5.45 -11.69 20.87
N LYS A 351 6.26 -11.92 21.90
CA LYS A 351 7.42 -12.83 21.84
C LYS A 351 7.02 -14.25 21.46
N SER A 352 5.94 -14.76 22.03
CA SER A 352 5.38 -16.09 21.69
C SER A 352 4.87 -16.14 20.24
N GLN A 353 4.14 -15.12 19.80
CA GLN A 353 3.60 -15.00 18.44
C GLN A 353 4.72 -14.95 17.38
N LEU A 354 5.75 -14.12 17.58
CA LEU A 354 6.90 -14.00 16.68
C LEU A 354 7.74 -15.28 16.65
N THR A 355 7.95 -15.93 17.81
CA THR A 355 8.63 -17.24 17.88
C THR A 355 7.83 -18.31 17.13
N THR A 356 6.50 -18.27 17.20
CA THR A 356 5.62 -19.18 16.45
C THR A 356 5.71 -18.94 14.94
N LEU A 357 5.70 -17.68 14.48
CA LEU A 357 5.94 -17.34 13.06
C LEU A 357 7.30 -17.83 12.56
N TYR A 358 8.37 -17.67 13.35
CA TYR A 358 9.69 -18.20 13.06
C TYR A 358 9.68 -19.74 12.93
N ASN A 359 9.01 -20.45 13.85
CA ASN A 359 8.85 -21.91 13.79
C ASN A 359 8.02 -22.35 12.58
N LEU A 360 7.05 -21.54 12.15
CA LEU A 360 6.30 -21.75 10.91
C LEU A 360 7.13 -21.46 9.65
N GLY A 361 8.27 -20.79 9.75
CA GLY A 361 9.23 -20.64 8.65
C GLY A 361 9.60 -19.20 8.31
N ALA A 362 9.01 -18.21 9.00
CA ALA A 362 9.32 -16.81 8.78
C ALA A 362 10.79 -16.50 9.09
N ARG A 363 11.45 -15.74 8.21
CA ARG A 363 12.86 -15.33 8.39
C ARG A 363 13.11 -13.84 8.15
N LYS A 364 12.34 -13.20 7.27
CA LYS A 364 12.45 -11.75 6.99
C LYS A 364 11.22 -11.04 7.51
N ILE A 365 11.32 -10.44 8.70
CA ILE A 365 10.17 -9.93 9.46
C ILE A 365 10.34 -8.42 9.63
N ALA A 366 9.46 -7.65 9.02
CA ALA A 366 9.34 -6.20 9.22
C ALA A 366 8.11 -5.93 10.11
N LEU A 367 8.28 -5.16 11.18
CA LEU A 367 7.22 -4.84 12.13
C LEU A 367 7.21 -3.34 12.46
N THR A 368 6.02 -2.72 12.51
CA THR A 368 5.87 -1.31 12.88
C THR A 368 5.87 -1.12 14.40
N ASN A 369 6.59 -0.12 14.89
CA ASN A 369 6.36 0.40 16.24
C ASN A 369 5.06 1.24 16.29
N SER A 370 4.66 1.72 17.47
CA SER A 370 3.47 2.57 17.64
C SER A 370 3.80 4.04 17.35
N PRO A 371 2.96 4.79 16.60
CA PRO A 371 3.18 6.20 16.32
C PRO A 371 2.95 7.07 17.56
N ALA A 372 3.07 8.40 17.42
CA ALA A 372 2.70 9.34 18.49
C ALA A 372 1.16 9.44 18.63
N VAL A 373 0.55 8.37 19.16
CA VAL A 373 -0.90 8.17 19.24
C VAL A 373 -1.64 9.25 20.04
N GLY A 374 -0.99 9.92 21.00
CA GLY A 374 -1.58 11.08 21.68
C GLY A 374 -1.85 12.26 20.74
N CYS A 375 -1.32 12.26 19.52
CA CYS A 375 -1.60 13.27 18.49
C CYS A 375 -2.75 12.91 17.54
N LEU A 376 -3.42 11.76 17.70
CA LEU A 376 -4.57 11.38 16.87
C LEU A 376 -5.76 12.34 17.10
N PRO A 377 -6.57 12.66 16.08
CA PRO A 377 -7.74 13.53 16.25
C PRO A 377 -8.73 13.03 17.32
N PHE A 378 -8.91 11.70 17.45
CA PHE A 378 -9.71 11.10 18.52
C PHE A 378 -9.21 11.50 19.93
N GLU A 379 -7.94 11.24 20.21
CA GLU A 379 -7.33 11.46 21.55
C GLU A 379 -7.29 12.96 21.91
N ARG A 380 -7.02 13.82 20.92
CA ARG A 380 -7.04 15.28 21.08
C ARG A 380 -8.42 15.81 21.48
N ASP A 381 -9.47 15.33 20.81
CA ASP A 381 -10.83 15.77 21.11
C ASP A 381 -11.39 15.10 22.38
N LEU A 382 -10.89 13.92 22.77
CA LEU A 382 -11.23 13.26 24.04
C LEU A 382 -10.65 14.02 25.25
N GLU A 383 -9.37 14.37 25.19
CA GLU A 383 -8.65 15.07 26.26
C GLU A 383 -8.97 16.58 26.25
N SER A 384 -10.16 16.91 26.75
CA SER A 384 -10.78 18.26 26.73
C SER A 384 -9.94 19.40 27.34
N LEU A 385 -8.86 19.07 28.06
CA LEU A 385 -7.94 20.01 28.69
C LEU A 385 -6.66 20.25 27.88
N SER A 386 -6.40 19.47 26.82
CA SER A 386 -5.19 19.57 26.01
C SER A 386 -5.46 20.29 24.69
N ALA A 387 -4.80 21.44 24.48
CA ALA A 387 -4.83 22.15 23.19
C ALA A 387 -3.86 21.55 22.15
N GLY A 388 -3.51 20.26 22.30
CA GLY A 388 -2.37 19.64 21.64
C GLY A 388 -2.41 18.12 21.72
N CYS A 389 -1.25 17.46 21.63
CA CYS A 389 -1.20 16.01 21.79
C CYS A 389 -1.25 15.60 23.26
N VAL A 390 -1.89 14.47 23.56
CA VAL A 390 -1.94 13.84 24.89
C VAL A 390 -0.57 13.29 25.26
N SER A 391 0.13 13.96 26.19
CA SER A 391 1.52 13.62 26.56
C SER A 391 1.66 12.22 27.17
N SER A 392 0.78 11.84 28.09
CA SER A 392 0.81 10.54 28.78
C SER A 392 0.69 9.35 27.82
N LEU A 393 -0.17 9.47 26.79
CA LEU A 393 -0.32 8.43 25.78
C LEU A 393 0.90 8.34 24.85
N ASN A 394 1.56 9.48 24.56
CA ASN A 394 2.83 9.50 23.85
C ASN A 394 3.99 8.94 24.70
N GLU A 395 4.00 9.14 26.02
CA GLU A 395 4.96 8.50 26.94
C GLU A 395 4.78 6.98 26.95
N LEU A 396 3.52 6.49 27.01
CA LEU A 396 3.21 5.07 26.89
C LEU A 396 3.67 4.49 25.53
N ALA A 397 3.41 5.21 24.43
CA ALA A 397 3.88 4.81 23.09
C ALA A 397 5.41 4.70 23.03
N ASN A 398 6.14 5.65 23.62
CA ASN A 398 7.60 5.59 23.69
C ASN A 398 8.11 4.42 24.55
N LEU A 399 7.45 4.11 25.66
CA LEU A 399 7.78 2.96 26.51
C LEU A 399 7.55 1.63 25.78
N TYR A 400 6.41 1.50 25.08
CA TYR A 400 6.13 0.37 24.19
C TYR A 400 7.21 0.26 23.09
N ASN A 401 7.53 1.35 22.41
CA ASN A 401 8.54 1.38 21.34
C ASN A 401 9.94 1.01 21.85
N CYS A 402 10.29 1.38 23.08
CA CYS A 402 11.55 0.98 23.72
C CYS A 402 11.61 -0.54 23.95
N ARG A 403 10.59 -1.10 24.62
CA ARG A 403 10.47 -2.55 24.87
C ARG A 403 10.46 -3.37 23.57
N LEU A 404 9.82 -2.85 22.52
CA LEU A 404 9.78 -3.49 21.20
C LEU A 404 11.17 -3.59 20.56
N ARG A 405 11.96 -2.50 20.55
CA ARG A 405 13.33 -2.53 20.00
C ARG A 405 14.20 -3.56 20.75
N SER A 406 14.09 -3.62 22.08
CA SER A 406 14.78 -4.62 22.91
C SER A 406 14.36 -6.05 22.56
N LEU A 407 13.06 -6.31 22.36
CA LEU A 407 12.57 -7.63 21.95
C LEU A 407 13.08 -8.01 20.55
N MET A 408 13.10 -7.09 19.57
CA MET A 408 13.62 -7.40 18.22
C MET A 408 15.12 -7.74 18.25
N GLN A 409 15.91 -7.08 19.10
CA GLN A 409 17.32 -7.42 19.32
C GLN A 409 17.49 -8.80 19.98
N GLU A 410 16.66 -9.11 20.99
CA GLU A 410 16.65 -10.44 21.63
C GLU A 410 16.29 -11.54 20.62
N LEU A 411 15.24 -11.34 19.81
CA LEU A 411 14.80 -12.33 18.84
C LEU A 411 15.79 -12.50 17.68
N THR A 412 16.39 -11.41 17.16
CA THR A 412 17.41 -11.48 16.11
C THR A 412 18.64 -12.27 16.57
N THR A 413 19.04 -12.14 17.84
CA THR A 413 20.18 -12.88 18.40
C THR A 413 19.86 -14.34 18.74
N LYS A 414 18.63 -14.65 19.15
CA LYS A 414 18.21 -16.02 19.53
C LYS A 414 17.66 -16.88 18.40
N LEU A 415 17.09 -16.27 17.36
CA LEU A 415 16.40 -16.99 16.27
C LEU A 415 17.27 -17.02 15.00
N SER A 416 18.23 -17.95 14.99
CA SER A 416 19.29 -18.05 13.97
C SER A 416 18.78 -17.98 12.51
N GLY A 417 19.37 -17.04 11.76
CA GLY A 417 19.06 -16.83 10.34
C GLY A 417 17.72 -16.12 10.09
N SER A 418 17.08 -15.56 11.12
CA SER A 418 16.03 -14.54 10.96
C SER A 418 16.60 -13.13 11.09
N ILE A 419 15.90 -12.17 10.50
CA ILE A 419 16.18 -10.74 10.57
C ILE A 419 14.86 -10.05 10.92
N PHE A 420 14.89 -9.29 12.02
CA PHE A 420 13.80 -8.42 12.42
C PHE A 420 14.17 -6.97 12.07
N VAL A 421 13.28 -6.30 11.35
CA VAL A 421 13.36 -4.86 11.03
C VAL A 421 12.21 -4.15 11.74
N VAL A 422 12.54 -3.08 12.47
CA VAL A 422 11.56 -2.16 13.02
C VAL A 422 11.35 -1.01 12.05
N VAL A 423 10.11 -0.79 11.64
CA VAL A 423 9.68 0.46 10.99
C VAL A 423 9.25 1.43 12.09
N ASP A 424 9.94 2.56 12.19
CA ASP A 424 9.73 3.57 13.22
C ASP A 424 8.63 4.55 12.81
N THR A 425 7.38 4.11 12.92
CA THR A 425 6.20 4.93 12.61
C THR A 425 6.10 6.14 13.52
N TYR A 426 6.64 6.10 14.74
CA TYR A 426 6.77 7.28 15.61
C TYR A 426 7.65 8.34 14.96
N ALA A 427 8.86 7.98 14.50
CA ALA A 427 9.76 8.91 13.83
C ALA A 427 9.19 9.42 12.50
N ILE A 428 8.60 8.54 11.69
CA ILE A 428 7.94 8.90 10.41
C ILE A 428 6.79 9.88 10.65
N PHE A 429 5.89 9.58 11.59
CA PHE A 429 4.72 10.39 11.88
C PHE A 429 5.11 11.75 12.48
N GLU A 430 6.07 11.78 13.42
CA GLU A 430 6.54 13.04 14.00
C GLU A 430 7.22 13.95 12.98
N ASP A 431 7.97 13.39 12.01
CA ASP A 431 8.54 14.15 10.90
C ASP A 431 7.44 14.73 10.00
N ILE A 432 6.49 13.89 9.54
CA ILE A 432 5.33 14.34 8.75
C ILE A 432 4.55 15.43 9.49
N ARG A 433 4.25 15.24 10.77
CA ARG A 433 3.45 16.17 11.58
C ARG A 433 4.18 17.49 11.81
N LYS A 434 5.48 17.48 12.11
CA LYS A 434 6.27 18.72 12.33
C LYS A 434 6.51 19.49 11.03
N ASN A 435 6.62 18.79 9.91
CA ASN A 435 6.99 19.35 8.61
C ASN A 435 5.83 19.32 7.59
N TYR A 436 4.57 19.17 8.02
CA TYR A 436 3.42 18.86 7.17
C TYR A 436 3.27 19.78 5.94
N ARG A 437 3.57 21.08 6.09
CA ARG A 437 3.51 22.07 5.01
C ARG A 437 4.54 21.80 3.90
N SER A 438 5.74 21.29 4.21
CA SER A 438 6.72 20.92 3.18
C SER A 438 6.36 19.61 2.48
N TYR A 439 5.59 18.74 3.16
CA TYR A 439 4.94 17.57 2.55
C TYR A 439 3.67 17.91 1.76
N GLY A 440 3.24 19.18 1.72
CA GLY A 440 2.10 19.66 0.93
C GLY A 440 0.73 19.63 1.63
N PHE A 441 0.70 19.29 2.92
CA PHE A 441 -0.51 19.30 3.76
C PHE A 441 -0.85 20.71 4.26
N GLU A 442 -2.12 20.93 4.58
CA GLU A 442 -2.66 22.16 5.20
C GLU A 442 -3.04 21.98 6.67
N THR A 443 -3.27 20.73 7.12
CA THR A 443 -3.52 20.38 8.53
C THR A 443 -2.86 19.04 8.91
N GLU A 444 -2.22 19.04 10.06
CA GLU A 444 -1.51 17.94 10.71
C GLU A 444 -2.26 17.32 11.90
N ASP A 445 -3.40 17.90 12.29
CA ASP A 445 -4.07 17.66 13.56
C ASP A 445 -5.55 17.30 13.45
N SER A 446 -6.13 17.43 12.25
CA SER A 446 -7.58 17.31 12.04
C SER A 446 -7.91 16.22 11.01
N ALA A 447 -9.04 15.53 11.22
CA ALA A 447 -9.54 14.50 10.32
C ALA A 447 -10.25 15.09 9.08
N CYS A 448 -9.99 14.52 7.90
CA CYS A 448 -10.72 14.88 6.67
C CYS A 448 -12.18 14.43 6.70
N CYS A 449 -12.44 13.19 7.14
CA CYS A 449 -13.76 12.63 7.38
C CYS A 449 -14.11 12.78 8.86
N ARG A 450 -15.06 13.67 9.17
CA ARG A 450 -15.43 14.02 10.54
C ARG A 450 -16.92 14.29 10.69
N VAL A 451 -17.46 14.08 11.88
CA VAL A 451 -18.85 14.46 12.21
C VAL A 451 -18.86 15.69 13.10
N ILE A 452 -18.25 15.59 14.29
CA ILE A 452 -18.12 16.63 15.32
C ILE A 452 -16.77 16.47 16.05
N GLY A 453 -16.45 17.41 16.95
CA GLY A 453 -15.13 17.56 17.56
C GLY A 453 -14.30 18.67 16.88
N GLN A 454 -13.36 19.26 17.60
CA GLN A 454 -12.51 20.36 17.08
C GLN A 454 -11.57 19.82 16.00
N HIS A 455 -10.90 18.72 16.30
CA HIS A 455 -10.07 17.95 15.39
C HIS A 455 -10.89 16.97 14.54
N GLY A 456 -12.15 16.73 14.91
CA GLY A 456 -13.09 15.87 14.19
C GLY A 456 -13.09 14.42 14.68
N GLY A 457 -12.61 14.19 15.90
CA GLY A 457 -12.30 12.88 16.48
C GLY A 457 -13.45 12.15 17.16
N TRP A 458 -14.45 12.85 17.70
CA TRP A 458 -15.47 12.26 18.60
C TRP A 458 -16.32 11.12 18.01
N ILE A 459 -16.51 11.08 16.69
CA ILE A 459 -17.35 10.07 16.04
C ILE A 459 -16.60 9.50 14.82
N PRO A 460 -16.48 8.16 14.69
CA PRO A 460 -15.88 7.51 13.53
C PRO A 460 -16.49 7.95 12.19
N CYS A 461 -15.70 7.86 11.12
CA CYS A 461 -16.14 8.14 9.76
C CYS A 461 -17.28 7.19 9.33
N GLY A 462 -18.38 7.75 8.82
CA GLY A 462 -19.59 7.01 8.46
C GLY A 462 -20.56 7.83 7.62
N GLN A 463 -21.81 7.38 7.49
CA GLN A 463 -22.81 7.99 6.61
C GLN A 463 -23.15 9.45 6.94
N LEU A 464 -23.00 9.86 8.21
CA LEU A 464 -23.28 11.23 8.68
C LEU A 464 -22.06 12.16 8.61
N SER A 465 -20.90 11.67 8.18
CA SER A 465 -19.66 12.43 8.19
C SER A 465 -19.58 13.43 7.04
N ARG A 466 -19.05 14.62 7.34
CA ARG A 466 -18.58 15.58 6.36
C ARG A 466 -17.17 15.19 5.95
N VAL A 467 -16.92 15.13 4.65
CA VAL A 467 -15.61 14.84 4.06
C VAL A 467 -14.99 16.12 3.52
N CYS A 468 -13.71 16.33 3.77
CA CYS A 468 -12.95 17.46 3.25
C CYS A 468 -12.91 17.49 1.69
N ARG A 469 -12.72 18.68 1.10
CA ARG A 469 -12.71 18.85 -0.36
C ARG A 469 -11.50 18.20 -1.04
N ASP A 470 -10.32 18.33 -0.43
CA ASP A 470 -9.07 17.75 -0.92
C ASP A 470 -8.42 16.94 0.19
N ARG A 471 -8.43 15.61 0.01
CA ARG A 471 -7.87 14.63 0.95
C ARG A 471 -6.35 14.69 1.02
N THR A 472 -5.69 15.19 -0.02
CA THR A 472 -4.22 15.29 -0.07
C THR A 472 -3.67 16.37 0.85
N LYS A 473 -4.55 17.24 1.36
CA LYS A 473 -4.21 18.35 2.29
C LYS A 473 -4.29 17.98 3.77
N TYR A 474 -4.72 16.76 4.09
CA TYR A 474 -4.91 16.31 5.47
C TYR A 474 -3.92 15.20 5.79
N VAL A 475 -3.24 15.30 6.94
CA VAL A 475 -2.44 14.17 7.45
C VAL A 475 -3.34 12.98 7.82
N PHE A 476 -4.55 13.24 8.32
CA PHE A 476 -5.51 12.23 8.77
C PHE A 476 -6.72 12.09 7.83
N TRP A 477 -7.09 10.83 7.53
CA TRP A 477 -8.34 10.51 6.86
C TRP A 477 -9.52 10.61 7.82
N ASP A 478 -9.42 9.99 8.99
CA ASP A 478 -10.49 9.88 9.99
C ASP A 478 -9.92 10.08 11.42
N PRO A 479 -10.69 9.88 12.51
CA PRO A 479 -10.21 10.07 13.88
C PRO A 479 -8.95 9.29 14.31
N PHE A 480 -8.62 8.20 13.59
CA PHE A 480 -7.53 7.29 13.94
C PHE A 480 -6.53 7.09 12.78
N HIS A 481 -6.99 7.09 11.54
CA HIS A 481 -6.19 6.65 10.39
C HIS A 481 -5.57 7.82 9.61
N PRO A 482 -4.31 7.68 9.17
CA PRO A 482 -3.69 8.62 8.23
C PRO A 482 -4.39 8.63 6.86
N SER A 483 -4.19 9.72 6.11
CA SER A 483 -4.63 9.81 4.71
C SER A 483 -3.80 8.94 3.77
N GLU A 484 -4.32 8.69 2.56
CA GLU A 484 -3.59 8.00 1.49
C GLU A 484 -2.22 8.65 1.22
N THR A 485 -2.16 9.98 1.18
CA THR A 485 -0.90 10.72 1.00
C THR A 485 0.10 10.44 2.13
N THR A 486 -0.35 10.47 3.38
CA THR A 486 0.47 10.14 4.55
C THR A 486 0.96 8.68 4.49
N ASN A 487 0.10 7.74 4.12
CA ASN A 487 0.46 6.33 3.95
C ASN A 487 1.49 6.12 2.84
N ILE A 488 1.39 6.82 1.70
CA ILE A 488 2.39 6.74 0.62
C ILE A 488 3.75 7.31 1.09
N ILE A 489 3.76 8.41 1.84
CA ILE A 489 5.01 8.94 2.41
C ILE A 489 5.62 7.95 3.41
N ALA A 490 4.81 7.39 4.30
CA ALA A 490 5.26 6.41 5.29
C ALA A 490 5.78 5.12 4.66
N ALA A 491 5.11 4.61 3.62
CA ALA A 491 5.56 3.45 2.84
C ALA A 491 6.95 3.70 2.25
N LYS A 492 7.18 4.85 1.59
CA LYS A 492 8.49 5.23 1.04
C LYS A 492 9.58 5.29 2.11
N ARG A 493 9.27 5.81 3.31
CA ARG A 493 10.22 5.80 4.44
C ARG A 493 10.54 4.39 4.94
N ALA A 494 9.56 3.49 4.98
CA ALA A 494 9.77 2.09 5.36
C ALA A 494 10.55 1.28 4.29
N LEU A 495 10.27 1.54 3.01
CA LEU A 495 10.87 0.84 1.87
C LEU A 495 12.31 1.27 1.60
N ASP A 496 12.56 2.58 1.58
CA ASP A 496 13.80 3.18 1.05
C ASP A 496 14.42 4.25 1.97
N GLY A 497 13.84 4.50 3.15
CA GLY A 497 14.35 5.47 4.12
C GLY A 497 15.65 5.05 4.83
N GLY A 498 16.22 5.99 5.57
CA GLY A 498 17.41 5.78 6.40
C GLY A 498 17.10 5.12 7.75
N LEU A 499 18.17 4.87 8.51
CA LEU A 499 18.12 4.16 9.80
C LEU A 499 17.34 4.90 10.90
N GLU A 500 17.10 6.20 10.70
CA GLU A 500 16.22 7.04 11.51
C GLU A 500 14.74 6.71 11.38
N TYR A 501 14.32 6.04 10.29
CA TYR A 501 12.93 5.60 10.06
C TYR A 501 12.76 4.08 10.01
N VAL A 502 13.82 3.32 9.69
CA VAL A 502 13.72 1.86 9.54
C VAL A 502 15.06 1.17 9.82
N SER A 503 15.09 0.25 10.79
CA SER A 503 16.34 -0.26 11.39
C SER A 503 16.27 -1.76 11.66
N PRO A 504 17.35 -2.55 11.45
CA PRO A 504 18.72 -2.12 11.09
C PRO A 504 18.96 -1.90 9.58
N MET A 505 17.95 -2.09 8.75
CA MET A 505 17.99 -1.89 7.29
C MET A 505 16.57 -1.63 6.79
N ASN A 506 16.42 -0.97 5.63
CA ASN A 506 15.10 -0.73 5.05
C ASN A 506 14.46 -2.00 4.45
N ILE A 507 13.15 -1.97 4.20
CA ILE A 507 12.42 -3.16 3.72
C ILE A 507 12.94 -3.62 2.35
N ARG A 508 13.41 -2.71 1.47
CA ARG A 508 13.99 -3.10 0.18
C ARG A 508 15.35 -3.81 0.34
N GLN A 509 16.15 -3.43 1.33
CA GLN A 509 17.37 -4.16 1.71
C GLN A 509 17.03 -5.53 2.30
N LEU A 510 16.09 -5.59 3.25
CA LEU A 510 15.62 -6.85 3.86
C LEU A 510 15.10 -7.83 2.79
N ALA A 511 14.30 -7.35 1.83
CA ALA A 511 13.76 -8.14 0.74
C ALA A 511 14.83 -8.90 -0.05
N ASN A 512 16.00 -8.28 -0.26
CA ASN A 512 17.12 -8.81 -1.03
C ASN A 512 18.07 -9.74 -0.24
N PHE A 513 17.83 -9.96 1.06
CA PHE A 513 18.63 -10.82 1.95
C PHE A 513 18.28 -12.32 1.85
#